data_AF-A0A662KMP2-F1
#
_entry.id   AF-A0A662KMP2-F1
#
_cell.length_a   1.000
_cell.length_b   1.000
_cell.length_c   1.000
_cell.angle_alpha   90.00
_cell.angle_beta   90.00
_cell.angle_gamma   90.00
#
_symmetry.space_group_name_H-M   'P 1'
#
loop_
_entity.id
_entity.type
_entity.pdbx_description
1 polymer ?
#
loop_
_entity_poly.entity_id
_entity_poly.type
_entity_poly.pdbx_seq_one_letter_code
_entity_poly.pdbx_strand_id
1 'polypeptide(L)'
;MTDPSAVLPFYQVVILYLLVVEVIAEKNSPTLVEIQSSVIVTFGAILGSISLSGSIDLTAMAIIFLIVNPGWVILSIYQRRLKLLRINDRPNDSLNIRFWNLVFTLIFVTFFILMIDQINGTSYLKESIDASRRFFWWVALSMSVTFFSYVFYIRALGIGKASITQAVKATTIIFAIPVTFVLSLFIPISLPDTPVLWLIKIMGIILVILGILSFALTQIKAYVFIRAQPGVKLSSLLEEIWNIRGVDSVAVVSGGYNLIAKVRTRTLLKGYERIIRKIEAIPGIKEFRWNSILKEWENI
;
A
#
# COMPACT_ATOMS: atom_id res chain seq x y z
N MET A 1 21.27 5.95 26.04
CA MET A 1 20.08 6.32 25.25
C MET A 1 19.60 5.06 24.55
N THR A 2 18.34 4.69 24.69
CA THR A 2 17.74 3.55 23.98
C THR A 2 17.84 3.82 22.49
N ASP A 3 18.44 2.91 21.72
CA ASP A 3 18.61 3.10 20.29
C ASP A 3 17.25 2.93 19.59
N PRO A 4 16.68 4.00 19.00
CA PRO A 4 15.40 3.92 18.31
C PRO A 4 15.45 2.95 17.12
N SER A 5 16.65 2.66 16.59
CA SER A 5 16.86 1.78 15.46
C SER A 5 16.34 0.36 15.70
N ALA A 6 16.32 -0.10 16.95
CA ALA A 6 15.83 -1.43 17.33
C ALA A 6 14.29 -1.55 17.17
N VAL A 7 13.56 -0.43 17.20
CA VAL A 7 12.09 -0.41 17.24
C VAL A 7 11.47 0.06 15.91
N LEU A 8 12.20 0.84 15.11
CA LEU A 8 11.77 1.28 13.77
C LEU A 8 11.32 0.14 12.82
N PRO A 9 11.90 -1.08 12.86
CA PRO A 9 11.42 -2.22 12.07
C PRO A 9 9.94 -2.54 12.22
N PHE A 10 9.37 -2.30 13.41
CA PHE A 10 7.97 -2.60 13.71
C PHE A 10 6.98 -1.65 13.02
N TYR A 11 7.47 -0.57 12.39
CA TYR A 11 6.67 0.24 11.48
C TYR A 11 6.09 -0.57 10.31
N GLN A 12 6.76 -1.66 9.92
CA GLN A 12 6.32 -2.51 8.81
C GLN A 12 5.04 -3.29 9.12
N VAL A 13 4.66 -3.41 10.40
CA VAL A 13 3.39 -4.00 10.84
C VAL A 13 2.19 -3.23 10.31
N VAL A 14 2.38 -1.97 9.89
CA VAL A 14 1.35 -1.16 9.24
C VAL A 14 0.69 -1.85 8.05
N ILE A 15 1.40 -2.75 7.36
CA ILE A 15 0.87 -3.58 6.26
C ILE A 15 -0.31 -4.43 6.76
N LEU A 16 -0.17 -5.09 7.91
CA LEU A 16 -1.20 -5.93 8.50
C LEU A 16 -2.40 -5.10 8.97
N TYR A 17 -2.14 -3.94 9.56
CA TYR A 17 -3.19 -3.03 10.01
C TYR A 17 -4.02 -2.55 8.81
N LEU A 18 -3.37 -2.18 7.71
CA LEU A 18 -4.06 -1.78 6.49
C LEU A 18 -4.89 -2.92 5.90
N LEU A 19 -4.38 -4.15 5.89
CA LEU A 19 -5.15 -5.31 5.42
C LEU A 19 -6.43 -5.49 6.25
N VAL A 20 -6.35 -5.40 7.59
CA VAL A 20 -7.52 -5.51 8.46
C VAL A 20 -8.53 -4.39 8.20
N VAL A 21 -8.06 -3.13 8.13
CA VAL A 21 -8.96 -2.00 7.92
C VAL A 21 -9.57 -2.01 6.52
N GLU A 22 -8.85 -2.45 5.49
CA GLU A 22 -9.40 -2.63 4.15
C GLU A 22 -10.52 -3.68 4.13
N VAL A 23 -10.40 -4.75 4.91
CA VAL A 23 -11.45 -5.79 5.02
C VAL A 23 -12.71 -5.21 5.64
N ILE A 24 -12.56 -4.38 6.67
CA ILE A 24 -13.69 -3.70 7.34
C ILE A 24 -14.31 -2.66 6.40
N ALA A 25 -13.48 -1.79 5.79
CA ALA A 25 -13.93 -0.67 4.99
C ALA A 25 -14.53 -1.09 3.64
N GLU A 26 -13.97 -2.12 2.98
CA GLU A 26 -14.43 -2.60 1.67
C GLU A 26 -15.38 -3.80 1.78
N LYS A 27 -15.69 -4.29 3.00
CA LYS A 27 -16.51 -5.49 3.27
C LYS A 27 -16.09 -6.72 2.45
N ASN A 28 -14.80 -6.81 2.11
CA ASN A 28 -14.26 -7.83 1.23
C ASN A 28 -13.17 -8.60 1.97
N SER A 29 -13.46 -9.86 2.32
CA SER A 29 -12.53 -10.72 3.04
C SER A 29 -11.23 -10.89 2.26
N PRO A 30 -10.07 -10.82 2.94
CA PRO A 30 -8.78 -10.97 2.28
C PRO A 30 -8.61 -12.45 1.90
N THR A 31 -7.86 -12.72 0.83
CA THR A 31 -7.54 -14.11 0.51
C THR A 31 -6.52 -14.66 1.49
N LEU A 32 -6.49 -15.99 1.61
CA LEU A 32 -5.44 -16.66 2.37
C LEU A 32 -4.05 -16.23 1.87
N VAL A 33 -3.91 -16.09 0.54
CA VAL A 33 -2.64 -15.67 -0.06
C VAL A 33 -2.33 -14.22 0.30
N GLU A 34 -3.28 -13.27 0.23
CA GLU A 34 -3.04 -11.89 0.67
C GLU A 34 -2.62 -11.80 2.14
N ILE A 35 -3.25 -12.57 3.03
CA ILE A 35 -2.85 -12.63 4.45
C ILE A 35 -1.42 -13.20 4.55
N GLN A 36 -1.15 -14.34 3.93
CA GLN A 36 0.15 -15.00 3.97
C GLN A 36 1.25 -14.09 3.42
N SER A 37 1.04 -13.48 2.25
CA SER A 37 1.98 -12.53 1.65
C SER A 37 2.20 -11.33 2.56
N SER A 38 1.14 -10.74 3.14
CA SER A 38 1.27 -9.63 4.11
C SER A 38 2.11 -10.01 5.32
N VAL A 39 1.88 -11.19 5.88
CA VAL A 39 2.61 -11.70 7.03
C VAL A 39 4.07 -11.93 6.67
N ILE A 40 4.34 -12.59 5.54
CA ILE A 40 5.70 -12.85 5.03
C ILE A 40 6.46 -11.55 4.79
N VAL A 41 5.86 -10.56 4.12
CA VAL A 41 6.50 -9.26 3.89
C VAL A 41 6.77 -8.54 5.21
N THR A 42 5.80 -8.53 6.13
CA THR A 42 5.95 -7.85 7.43
C THR A 42 7.09 -8.47 8.25
N PHE A 43 7.13 -9.79 8.38
CA PHE A 43 8.19 -10.48 9.10
C PHE A 43 9.55 -10.33 8.40
N GLY A 44 9.59 -10.50 7.07
CA GLY A 44 10.82 -10.31 6.30
C GLY A 44 11.37 -8.89 6.44
N ALA A 45 10.48 -7.90 6.43
CA ALA A 45 10.85 -6.50 6.60
C ALA A 45 11.36 -6.21 8.01
N ILE A 46 10.75 -6.77 9.05
CA ILE A 46 11.23 -6.66 10.43
C ILE A 46 12.63 -7.29 10.56
N LEU A 47 12.81 -8.52 10.07
CA LEU A 47 14.11 -9.22 10.12
C LEU A 47 15.19 -8.48 9.33
N GLY A 48 14.85 -7.96 8.15
CA GLY A 48 15.78 -7.22 7.29
C GLY A 48 16.22 -5.87 7.86
N SER A 49 15.43 -5.30 8.78
CA SER A 49 15.69 -3.98 9.37
C SER A 49 16.12 -4.01 10.83
N ILE A 50 16.04 -5.15 11.52
CA ILE A 50 16.54 -5.30 12.90
C ILE A 50 18.02 -4.96 12.99
N SER A 51 18.35 -4.05 13.90
CA SER A 51 19.67 -3.90 14.49
C SER A 51 19.70 -4.71 15.79
N LEU A 52 20.62 -5.67 15.90
CA LEU A 52 20.80 -6.50 17.10
C LEU A 52 21.52 -5.75 18.25
N SER A 53 21.90 -4.49 18.02
CA SER A 53 22.61 -3.64 18.98
C SER A 53 21.64 -2.68 19.68
N GLY A 54 20.86 -3.18 20.63
CA GLY A 54 20.01 -2.31 21.45
C GLY A 54 19.08 -3.05 22.40
N SER A 55 18.89 -2.51 23.60
CA SER A 55 17.80 -2.92 24.49
C SER A 55 16.47 -2.48 23.88
N ILE A 56 15.50 -3.39 23.75
CA ILE A 56 14.17 -3.05 23.25
C ILE A 56 13.47 -2.18 24.30
N ASP A 57 13.22 -0.92 23.93
CA ASP A 57 12.39 -0.02 24.73
C ASP A 57 10.92 -0.33 24.48
N LEU A 58 10.26 -0.94 25.48
CA LEU A 58 8.84 -1.27 25.44
C LEU A 58 7.96 -0.04 25.23
N THR A 59 8.38 1.13 25.70
CA THR A 59 7.65 2.40 25.55
C THR A 59 7.66 2.84 24.09
N ALA A 60 8.84 2.86 23.47
CA ALA A 60 8.98 3.18 22.05
C ALA A 60 8.21 2.17 21.18
N MET A 61 8.23 0.89 21.54
CA MET A 61 7.45 -0.15 20.86
C MET A 61 5.95 0.12 20.97
N ALA A 62 5.44 0.41 22.16
CA ALA A 62 4.03 0.76 22.37
C ALA A 62 3.60 1.97 21.55
N ILE A 63 4.44 3.02 21.47
CA ILE A 63 4.18 4.20 20.63
C ILE A 63 4.05 3.79 19.15
N ILE A 64 4.93 2.93 18.66
CA ILE A 64 4.87 2.49 17.26
C ILE A 64 3.59 1.69 16.96
N PHE A 65 3.23 0.75 17.83
CA PHE A 65 2.05 -0.09 17.62
C PHE A 65 0.72 0.66 17.83
N LEU A 66 0.63 1.56 18.82
CA LEU A 66 -0.63 2.20 19.21
C LEU A 66 -0.86 3.56 18.54
N ILE A 67 0.20 4.29 18.19
CA ILE A 67 0.09 5.66 17.68
C ILE A 67 0.55 5.70 16.22
N VAL A 68 1.79 5.29 15.95
CA VAL A 68 2.39 5.48 14.62
C VAL A 68 1.70 4.62 13.56
N ASN A 69 1.57 3.32 13.79
CA ASN A 69 0.96 2.40 12.83
C ASN A 69 -0.53 2.76 12.55
N PRO A 70 -1.40 2.96 13.57
CA PRO A 70 -2.77 3.40 13.33
C PRO A 70 -2.87 4.77 12.65
N GLY A 71 -2.06 5.75 13.07
CA GLY A 71 -2.02 7.07 12.44
C GLY A 71 -1.67 6.98 10.96
N TRP A 72 -0.70 6.14 10.61
CA TRP A 72 -0.31 5.92 9.22
C TRP A 72 -1.38 5.18 8.41
N VAL A 73 -2.10 4.24 9.02
CA VAL A 73 -3.24 3.54 8.39
C VAL A 73 -4.34 4.54 8.04
N ILE A 74 -4.72 5.37 9.01
CA ILE A 74 -5.71 6.44 8.84
C ILE A 74 -5.28 7.36 7.69
N LEU A 75 -4.05 7.86 7.74
CA LEU A 75 -3.51 8.75 6.70
C LEU A 75 -3.55 8.08 5.32
N SER A 76 -3.10 6.83 5.21
CA SER A 76 -3.03 6.10 3.94
C SER A 76 -4.42 5.88 3.33
N ILE A 77 -5.43 5.56 4.16
CA ILE A 77 -6.80 5.36 3.71
C ILE A 77 -7.43 6.67 3.24
N TYR A 78 -7.27 7.76 4.00
CA TYR A 78 -7.82 9.05 3.63
C TYR A 78 -7.10 9.66 2.41
N GLN A 79 -5.79 9.49 2.28
CA GLN A 79 -5.06 9.87 1.06
C GLN A 79 -5.57 9.11 -0.16
N ARG A 80 -5.81 7.81 -0.03
CA ARG A 80 -6.41 7.01 -1.10
C ARG A 80 -7.80 7.51 -1.46
N ARG A 81 -8.66 7.79 -0.47
CA ARG A 81 -9.99 8.38 -0.70
C ARG A 81 -9.89 9.71 -1.44
N LEU A 82 -9.03 10.63 -0.96
CA LEU A 82 -8.79 11.93 -1.60
C LEU A 82 -8.32 11.80 -3.05
N LYS A 83 -7.52 10.78 -3.37
CA LYS A 83 -7.04 10.52 -4.73
C LYS A 83 -8.13 9.97 -5.67
N LEU A 84 -9.08 9.21 -5.12
CA LEU A 84 -10.22 8.66 -5.88
C LEU A 84 -11.37 9.66 -6.05
N LEU A 85 -11.45 10.69 -5.21
CA LEU A 85 -12.42 11.77 -5.36
C LEU A 85 -12.19 12.51 -6.68
N ARG A 86 -13.29 12.74 -7.40
CA ARG A 86 -13.32 13.61 -8.57
C ARG A 86 -13.74 15.00 -8.13
N ILE A 87 -12.94 16.00 -8.49
CA ILE A 87 -13.23 17.41 -8.25
C ILE A 87 -13.38 18.04 -9.63
N ASN A 88 -14.55 18.63 -9.92
CA ASN A 88 -14.86 19.21 -11.23
C ASN A 88 -14.63 18.22 -12.40
N ASP A 89 -15.14 16.99 -12.25
CA ASP A 89 -15.00 15.87 -13.19
C ASP A 89 -13.57 15.41 -13.52
N ARG A 90 -12.56 15.98 -12.85
CA ARG A 90 -11.17 15.57 -12.97
C ARG A 90 -10.75 14.75 -11.74
N PRO A 91 -9.94 13.69 -11.92
CA PRO A 91 -9.35 13.00 -10.78
C PRO A 91 -8.43 13.96 -10.03
N ASN A 92 -8.52 13.99 -8.70
CA ASN A 92 -7.67 14.85 -7.89
C ASN A 92 -6.19 14.50 -8.12
N ASP A 93 -5.33 15.49 -8.33
CA ASP A 93 -3.91 15.24 -8.62
C ASP A 93 -3.14 14.85 -7.34
N SER A 94 -2.23 13.87 -7.48
CA SER A 94 -1.28 13.49 -6.42
C SER A 94 -0.37 14.63 -6.01
N LEU A 95 -0.03 15.53 -6.94
CA LEU A 95 0.81 16.69 -6.66
C LEU A 95 0.08 17.70 -5.77
N ASN A 96 -1.20 17.97 -6.07
CA ASN A 96 -2.07 18.81 -5.26
C ASN A 96 -2.26 18.22 -3.84
N ILE A 97 -2.54 16.92 -3.72
CA ILE A 97 -2.67 16.26 -2.41
C ILE A 97 -1.37 16.39 -1.60
N ARG A 98 -0.20 16.17 -2.23
CA ARG A 98 1.08 16.30 -1.52
C ARG A 98 1.37 17.73 -1.08
N PHE A 99 1.08 18.72 -1.93
CA PHE A 99 1.23 20.12 -1.60
C PHE A 99 0.45 20.48 -0.33
N TRP A 100 -0.85 20.17 -0.29
CA TRP A 100 -1.67 20.43 0.89
C TRP A 100 -1.21 19.67 2.13
N ASN A 101 -0.80 18.40 1.99
CA ASN A 101 -0.24 17.65 3.12
C ASN A 101 0.99 18.35 3.70
N LEU A 102 1.85 18.94 2.86
CA LEU A 102 3.05 19.65 3.31
C LEU A 102 2.69 20.97 4.00
N VAL A 103 1.72 21.72 3.47
CA VAL A 103 1.20 22.93 4.10
C VAL A 103 0.62 22.64 5.49
N PHE A 104 -0.24 21.62 5.61
CA PHE A 104 -0.80 21.24 6.91
C PHE A 104 0.28 20.73 7.87
N THR A 105 1.23 19.93 7.38
CA THR A 105 2.35 19.45 8.20
C THR A 105 3.17 20.61 8.73
N LEU A 106 3.46 21.62 7.90
CA LEU A 106 4.18 22.83 8.31
C LEU A 106 3.42 23.55 9.44
N ILE A 107 2.13 23.81 9.26
CA ILE A 107 1.29 24.50 10.26
C ILE A 107 1.30 23.74 11.59
N PHE A 108 1.03 22.43 11.58
CA PHE A 108 0.96 21.64 12.80
C PHE A 108 2.32 21.49 13.48
N VAL A 109 3.39 21.22 12.73
CA VAL A 109 4.73 21.08 13.29
C VAL A 109 5.21 22.40 13.89
N THR A 110 5.02 23.53 13.20
CA THR A 110 5.35 24.85 13.74
C THR A 110 4.55 25.14 15.02
N PHE A 111 3.24 24.82 15.02
CA PHE A 111 2.41 24.98 16.21
C PHE A 111 2.91 24.15 17.41
N PHE A 112 3.22 22.86 17.20
CA PHE A 112 3.73 22.00 18.26
C PHE A 112 5.11 22.45 18.77
N ILE A 113 6.02 22.86 17.87
CA ILE A 113 7.34 23.37 18.28
C ILE A 113 7.18 24.64 19.12
N LEU A 114 6.32 25.58 18.72
CA LEU A 114 6.05 26.79 19.50
C LEU A 114 5.51 26.48 20.90
N MET A 115 4.60 25.50 20.99
CA MET A 115 4.07 25.06 22.27
C MET A 115 5.17 24.46 23.17
N ILE A 116 6.05 23.63 22.59
CA ILE A 116 7.19 23.03 23.31
C ILE A 116 8.18 24.11 23.75
N ASP A 117 8.53 25.06 22.88
CA ASP A 117 9.42 26.17 23.18
C ASP A 117 8.87 27.03 24.33
N GLN A 118 7.56 27.28 24.35
CA GLN A 118 6.91 28.02 25.43
C GLN A 118 6.91 27.26 26.77
N ILE A 119 6.71 25.94 26.75
CA ILE A 119 6.66 25.12 27.97
C ILE A 119 8.06 24.91 28.57
N ASN A 120 9.05 24.63 27.71
CA ASN A 120 10.40 24.26 28.15
C ASN A 120 11.38 25.44 28.17
N GLY A 121 10.97 26.63 27.72
CA GLY A 121 11.84 27.80 27.62
C GLY A 121 12.94 27.67 26.56
N THR A 122 12.76 26.76 25.59
CA THR A 122 13.73 26.48 24.52
C THR A 122 13.52 27.42 23.32
N SER A 123 14.47 27.42 22.38
CA SER A 123 14.39 28.21 21.13
C SER A 123 14.57 27.32 19.89
N TYR A 124 13.97 26.13 19.90
CA TYR A 124 14.12 25.15 18.82
C TYR A 124 13.65 25.69 17.48
N LEU A 125 12.64 26.57 17.44
CA LEU A 125 12.19 27.16 16.18
C LEU A 125 13.26 28.05 15.54
N LYS A 126 13.96 28.87 16.34
CA LYS A 126 15.03 29.75 15.84
C LYS A 126 16.22 28.92 15.37
N GLU A 127 16.64 27.96 16.18
CA GLU A 127 17.75 27.04 15.84
C GLU A 127 17.45 26.26 14.55
N SER A 128 16.21 25.82 14.35
CA SER A 128 15.78 25.10 13.15
C SER A 128 15.88 25.96 11.89
N ILE A 129 15.55 27.25 11.98
CA ILE A 129 15.66 28.20 10.86
C ILE A 129 17.12 28.45 10.52
N ASP A 130 17.97 28.66 11.54
CA ASP A 130 19.40 28.90 11.33
C ASP A 130 20.11 27.67 10.74
N ALA A 131 19.79 26.46 11.24
CA ALA A 131 20.28 25.21 10.68
C ALA A 131 19.84 25.01 9.22
N SER A 132 18.57 25.34 8.91
CA SER A 132 18.03 25.25 7.54
C SER A 132 18.75 26.18 6.57
N ARG A 133 19.18 27.35 7.01
CA ARG A 133 20.01 28.26 6.19
C ARG A 133 21.41 27.70 5.98
N ARG A 134 22.04 27.19 7.03
CA ARG A 134 23.41 26.66 6.97
C ARG A 134 23.53 25.44 6.04
N PHE A 135 22.54 24.54 6.07
CA PHE A 135 22.54 23.31 5.29
C PHE A 135 21.55 23.34 4.11
N PHE A 136 21.21 24.53 3.62
CA PHE A 136 20.15 24.74 2.63
C PHE A 136 20.23 23.77 1.44
N TRP A 137 21.41 23.60 0.82
CA TRP A 137 21.55 22.72 -0.34
C TRP A 137 21.25 21.24 -0.04
N TRP A 138 21.74 20.72 1.09
CA TRP A 138 21.47 19.34 1.50
C TRP A 138 20.00 19.12 1.87
N VAL A 139 19.42 20.09 2.57
CA VAL A 139 17.99 20.06 2.92
C VAL A 139 17.12 20.16 1.67
N ALA A 140 17.43 21.06 0.74
CA ALA A 140 16.67 21.24 -0.50
C ALA A 140 16.71 19.97 -1.36
N LEU A 141 17.88 19.35 -1.52
CA LEU A 141 18.04 18.13 -2.30
C LEU A 141 17.27 16.95 -1.66
N SER A 142 17.46 16.71 -0.36
CA SER A 142 16.77 15.62 0.35
C SER A 142 15.25 15.81 0.38
N MET A 143 14.77 17.05 0.58
CA MET A 143 13.34 17.36 0.56
C MET A 143 12.74 17.26 -0.84
N SER A 144 13.47 17.61 -1.89
CA SER A 144 13.01 17.44 -3.27
C SER A 144 12.80 15.96 -3.61
N VAL A 145 13.78 15.11 -3.30
CA VAL A 145 13.67 13.65 -3.49
C VAL A 145 12.50 13.09 -2.67
N THR A 146 12.38 13.52 -1.41
CA THR A 146 11.29 13.10 -0.52
C THR A 146 9.93 13.53 -1.04
N PHE A 147 9.80 14.76 -1.56
CA PHE A 147 8.56 15.28 -2.13
C PHE A 147 8.08 14.41 -3.29
N PHE A 148 8.94 14.15 -4.29
CA PHE A 148 8.57 13.32 -5.44
C PHE A 148 8.31 11.86 -5.05
N SER A 149 9.09 11.30 -4.13
CA SER A 149 8.85 9.95 -3.58
C SER A 149 7.44 9.83 -3.00
N TYR A 150 6.99 10.82 -2.22
CA TYR A 150 5.63 10.85 -1.69
C TYR A 150 4.55 11.10 -2.75
N VAL A 151 4.82 11.90 -3.79
CA VAL A 151 3.89 12.07 -4.92
C VAL A 151 3.66 10.72 -5.62
N PHE A 152 4.74 9.97 -5.91
CA PHE A 152 4.64 8.64 -6.50
C PHE A 152 3.92 7.65 -5.59
N TYR A 153 4.18 7.71 -4.28
CA TYR A 153 3.48 6.90 -3.30
C TYR A 153 1.97 7.18 -3.26
N ILE A 154 1.54 8.45 -3.25
CA ILE A 154 0.10 8.82 -3.31
C ILE A 154 -0.52 8.34 -4.62
N ARG A 155 0.21 8.46 -5.74
CA ARG A 155 -0.24 7.93 -7.03
C ARG A 155 -0.43 6.41 -6.99
N ALA A 156 0.50 5.68 -6.38
CA ALA A 156 0.40 4.23 -6.20
C ALA A 156 -0.79 3.83 -5.32
N LEU A 157 -1.08 4.58 -4.25
CA LEU A 157 -2.28 4.39 -3.42
C LEU A 157 -3.59 4.56 -4.22
N GLY A 158 -3.60 5.44 -5.22
CA GLY A 158 -4.77 5.65 -6.10
C GLY A 158 -5.00 4.53 -7.11
N ILE A 159 -3.94 3.81 -7.51
CA ILE A 159 -3.99 2.71 -8.50
C ILE A 159 -4.25 1.35 -7.82
N GLY A 160 -3.72 1.17 -6.60
CA GLY A 160 -3.71 -0.09 -5.87
C GLY A 160 -4.58 -0.12 -4.61
N LYS A 161 -4.48 -1.24 -3.89
CA LYS A 161 -4.88 -1.30 -2.47
C LYS A 161 -3.76 -0.72 -1.64
N ALA A 162 -4.10 -0.04 -0.55
CA ALA A 162 -3.11 0.54 0.35
C ALA A 162 -2.22 -0.53 0.99
N SER A 163 -2.77 -1.69 1.37
CA SER A 163 -1.99 -2.83 1.89
C SER A 163 -0.88 -3.28 0.94
N ILE A 164 -1.18 -3.38 -0.35
CA ILE A 164 -0.23 -3.80 -1.39
C ILE A 164 0.79 -2.71 -1.68
N THR A 165 0.37 -1.46 -1.76
CA THR A 165 1.30 -0.33 -1.93
C THR A 165 2.31 -0.26 -0.78
N GLN A 166 1.91 -0.56 0.45
CA GLN A 166 2.84 -0.65 1.57
C GLN A 166 3.77 -1.85 1.50
N ALA A 167 3.25 -3.01 1.11
CA ALA A 167 4.09 -4.19 0.93
C ALA A 167 5.19 -3.92 -0.12
N VAL A 168 4.84 -3.25 -1.22
CA VAL A 168 5.83 -2.79 -2.22
C VAL A 168 6.77 -1.74 -1.64
N LYS A 169 6.29 -0.81 -0.80
CA LYS A 169 7.16 0.16 -0.11
C LYS A 169 8.24 -0.53 0.75
N ALA A 170 7.97 -1.70 1.33
CA ALA A 170 8.97 -2.47 2.08
C ALA A 170 10.18 -2.89 1.23
N THR A 171 10.12 -2.81 -0.10
CA THR A 171 11.26 -2.99 -1.02
C THR A 171 12.41 -2.04 -0.71
N THR A 172 12.19 -0.91 -0.02
CA THR A 172 13.28 -0.04 0.44
C THR A 172 14.31 -0.81 1.26
N ILE A 173 13.92 -1.87 1.97
CA ILE A 173 14.84 -2.73 2.75
C ILE A 173 15.81 -3.50 1.83
N ILE A 174 15.30 -3.95 0.68
CA ILE A 174 16.10 -4.65 -0.33
C ILE A 174 17.18 -3.72 -0.88
N PHE A 175 16.83 -2.46 -1.14
CA PHE A 175 17.79 -1.46 -1.65
C PHE A 175 18.66 -0.85 -0.55
N ALA A 176 18.19 -0.78 0.69
CA ALA A 176 18.91 -0.16 1.79
C ALA A 176 20.27 -0.84 2.04
N ILE A 177 20.32 -2.18 1.98
CA ILE A 177 21.56 -2.92 2.28
C ILE A 177 22.65 -2.69 1.21
N PRO A 178 22.40 -2.88 -0.10
CA PRO A 178 23.37 -2.56 -1.15
C PRO A 178 23.78 -1.08 -1.14
N VAL A 179 22.83 -0.17 -0.96
CA VAL A 179 23.12 1.28 -0.92
C VAL A 179 23.99 1.61 0.29
N THR A 180 23.69 1.07 1.47
CA THR A 180 24.51 1.27 2.68
C THR A 180 25.91 0.70 2.48
N PHE A 181 26.04 -0.46 1.84
CA PHE A 181 27.34 -1.06 1.53
C PHE A 181 28.16 -0.18 0.57
N VAL A 182 27.56 0.31 -0.51
CA VAL A 182 28.24 1.22 -1.45
C VAL A 182 28.63 2.53 -0.76
N LEU A 183 27.74 3.11 0.05
CA LEU A 183 28.05 4.34 0.79
C LEU A 183 29.14 4.12 1.84
N SER A 184 29.24 2.92 2.42
CA SER A 184 30.27 2.59 3.41
C SER A 184 31.70 2.67 2.82
N LEU A 185 31.84 2.60 1.50
CA LEU A 185 33.11 2.80 0.80
C LEU A 185 33.57 4.26 0.81
N PHE A 186 32.63 5.21 0.94
CA PHE A 186 32.91 6.65 0.89
C PHE A 186 32.80 7.32 2.27
N ILE A 187 32.00 6.76 3.17
CA ILE A 187 31.69 7.30 4.49
C ILE A 187 31.83 6.16 5.50
N PRO A 188 32.48 6.35 6.66
CA PRO A 188 32.55 5.32 7.69
C PRO A 188 31.17 5.06 8.28
N ILE A 189 30.46 4.07 7.72
CA ILE A 189 29.16 3.59 8.19
C ILE A 189 29.39 2.24 8.86
N SER A 190 28.86 2.07 10.08
CA SER A 190 28.88 0.81 10.81
C SER A 190 28.07 -0.25 10.05
N LEU A 191 28.76 -1.22 9.47
CA LEU A 191 28.15 -2.40 8.84
C LEU A 191 27.79 -3.45 9.90
N PRO A 192 26.95 -4.46 9.56
CA PRO A 192 26.67 -5.56 10.48
C PRO A 192 27.96 -6.27 10.93
N ASP A 193 28.23 -6.22 12.23
CA ASP A 193 29.50 -6.72 12.80
C ASP A 193 29.58 -8.25 12.88
N THR A 194 28.44 -8.95 12.79
CA THR A 194 28.37 -10.41 12.95
C THR A 194 27.84 -11.12 11.70
N PRO A 195 28.40 -12.29 11.33
CA PRO A 195 27.88 -13.13 10.24
C PRO A 195 26.41 -13.54 10.44
N VAL A 196 25.98 -13.69 11.70
CA VAL A 196 24.61 -14.02 12.05
C VAL A 196 23.65 -12.88 11.69
N LEU A 197 24.03 -11.62 11.94
CA LEU A 197 23.20 -10.47 11.58
C LEU A 197 23.09 -10.33 10.05
N TRP A 198 24.15 -10.64 9.30
CA TRP A 198 24.10 -10.73 7.84
C TRP A 198 23.13 -11.82 7.37
N LEU A 199 23.17 -13.01 7.97
CA LEU A 199 22.25 -14.11 7.65
C LEU A 199 20.79 -13.68 7.86
N ILE A 200 20.47 -13.08 9.01
CA ILE A 200 19.12 -12.60 9.35
C ILE A 200 18.65 -11.56 8.32
N LYS A 201 19.53 -10.62 7.94
CA LYS A 201 19.21 -9.59 6.94
C LYS A 201 18.93 -10.18 5.56
N ILE A 202 19.74 -11.14 5.11
CA ILE A 202 19.55 -11.84 3.84
C ILE A 202 18.24 -12.64 3.85
N MET A 203 17.96 -13.38 4.92
CA MET A 203 16.68 -14.07 5.09
C MET A 203 15.50 -13.09 5.02
N GLY A 204 15.61 -11.93 5.68
CA GLY A 204 14.62 -10.87 5.62
C GLY A 204 14.37 -10.39 4.18
N ILE A 205 15.43 -10.11 3.42
CA ILE A 205 15.34 -9.72 2.00
C ILE A 205 14.61 -10.79 1.18
N ILE A 206 15.00 -12.07 1.31
CA ILE A 206 14.40 -13.17 0.56
C ILE A 206 12.89 -13.28 0.86
N LEU A 207 12.51 -13.18 2.13
CA LEU A 207 11.10 -13.19 2.54
C LEU A 207 10.33 -12.01 1.95
N VAL A 208 10.88 -10.79 1.98
CA VAL A 208 10.23 -9.62 1.37
C VAL A 208 10.02 -9.83 -0.14
N ILE A 209 11.03 -10.34 -0.85
CA ILE A 209 10.92 -10.63 -2.29
C ILE A 209 9.80 -11.65 -2.55
N LEU A 210 9.82 -12.78 -1.85
CA LEU A 210 8.80 -13.83 -2.00
C LEU A 210 7.40 -13.31 -1.69
N GLY A 211 7.26 -12.52 -0.63
CA GLY A 211 5.99 -11.93 -0.23
C GLY A 211 5.45 -10.92 -1.26
N ILE A 212 6.31 -10.05 -1.82
CA ILE A 212 5.91 -9.09 -2.86
C ILE A 212 5.54 -9.78 -4.17
N LEU A 213 6.32 -10.79 -4.60
CA LEU A 213 6.00 -11.58 -5.80
C LEU A 213 4.66 -12.32 -5.63
N SER A 214 4.43 -12.90 -4.46
CA SER A 214 3.15 -13.52 -4.12
C SER A 214 1.99 -12.52 -4.15
N PHE A 215 2.21 -11.28 -3.68
CA PHE A 215 1.23 -10.18 -3.82
C PHE A 215 0.95 -9.79 -5.26
N ALA A 216 1.96 -9.73 -6.12
CA ALA A 216 1.78 -9.39 -7.53
C ALA A 216 0.95 -10.46 -8.26
N LEU A 217 1.26 -11.73 -8.01
CA LEU A 217 0.60 -12.87 -8.67
C LEU A 217 -0.86 -13.10 -8.23
N THR A 218 -1.28 -12.55 -7.10
CA THR A 218 -2.66 -12.72 -6.58
C THR A 218 -3.68 -11.75 -7.19
N GLN A 219 -3.25 -10.68 -7.85
CA GLN A 219 -4.18 -9.71 -8.45
C GLN A 219 -4.61 -10.13 -9.86
N ILE A 220 -5.74 -10.83 -9.96
CA ILE A 220 -6.35 -11.18 -11.24
C ILE A 220 -7.62 -10.35 -11.43
N LYS A 221 -7.72 -9.64 -12.56
CA LYS A 221 -9.01 -9.11 -13.05
C LYS A 221 -9.51 -10.06 -14.12
N ALA A 222 -10.82 -10.23 -14.20
CA ALA A 222 -11.42 -11.03 -15.25
C ALA A 222 -12.62 -10.32 -15.84
N TYR A 223 -12.83 -10.53 -17.12
CA TYR A 223 -14.02 -10.11 -17.84
C TYR A 223 -14.79 -11.36 -18.21
N VAL A 224 -16.06 -11.39 -17.82
CA VAL A 224 -16.97 -12.46 -18.18
C VAL A 224 -17.89 -11.92 -19.26
N PHE A 225 -17.76 -12.47 -20.46
CA PHE A 225 -18.65 -12.18 -21.58
C PHE A 225 -19.83 -13.15 -21.51
N ILE A 226 -21.05 -12.63 -21.54
CA ILE A 226 -22.27 -13.40 -21.31
C ILE A 226 -23.21 -13.21 -22.50
N ARG A 227 -23.70 -14.33 -23.02
CA ARG A 227 -24.69 -14.40 -24.10
C ARG A 227 -26.03 -14.84 -23.50
N ALA A 228 -27.05 -14.01 -23.67
CA ALA A 228 -28.39 -14.28 -23.17
C ALA A 228 -29.17 -15.16 -24.16
N GLN A 229 -30.15 -15.90 -23.66
CA GLN A 229 -31.12 -16.62 -24.48
C GLN A 229 -32.10 -15.62 -25.14
N PRO A 230 -32.59 -15.90 -26.36
CA PRO A 230 -33.59 -15.06 -27.01
C PRO A 230 -34.88 -14.97 -26.17
N GLY A 231 -35.42 -13.77 -26.00
CA GLY A 231 -36.69 -13.53 -25.28
C GLY A 231 -36.56 -13.19 -23.79
N VAL A 232 -35.35 -13.19 -23.23
CA VAL A 232 -35.10 -12.80 -21.83
C VAL A 232 -34.90 -11.29 -21.71
N LYS A 233 -35.47 -10.68 -20.66
CA LYS A 233 -35.24 -9.26 -20.36
C LYS A 233 -33.80 -9.04 -19.89
N LEU A 234 -33.05 -8.23 -20.64
CA LEU A 234 -31.65 -7.90 -20.31
C LEU A 234 -31.51 -7.15 -18.97
N SER A 235 -32.52 -6.39 -18.58
CA SER A 235 -32.53 -5.65 -17.31
C SER A 235 -32.50 -6.55 -16.09
N SER A 236 -33.24 -7.67 -16.10
CA SER A 236 -33.26 -8.60 -14.97
C SER A 236 -31.94 -9.38 -14.84
N LEU A 237 -31.36 -9.79 -15.97
CA LEU A 237 -30.04 -10.43 -15.98
C LEU A 237 -28.94 -9.50 -15.45
N LEU A 238 -28.99 -8.22 -15.80
CA LEU A 238 -28.01 -7.23 -15.36
C LEU A 238 -28.03 -7.10 -13.82
N GLU A 239 -29.21 -7.02 -13.23
CA GLU A 239 -29.40 -6.89 -11.78
C GLU A 239 -28.96 -8.16 -11.02
N GLU A 240 -29.28 -9.34 -11.54
CA GLU A 240 -28.85 -10.61 -10.95
C GLU A 240 -27.33 -10.79 -10.99
N ILE A 241 -26.70 -10.46 -12.11
CA ILE A 241 -25.24 -10.55 -12.26
C ILE A 241 -24.56 -9.50 -11.38
N TRP A 242 -25.10 -8.29 -11.29
CA TRP A 242 -24.57 -7.24 -10.42
C TRP A 242 -24.57 -7.65 -8.94
N ASN A 243 -25.61 -8.38 -8.50
CA ASN A 243 -25.72 -8.87 -7.12
C ASN A 243 -24.75 -10.01 -6.77
N ILE A 244 -24.00 -10.55 -7.75
CA ILE A 244 -22.97 -11.55 -7.48
C ILE A 244 -21.78 -10.89 -6.78
N ARG A 245 -21.54 -11.28 -5.51
CA ARG A 245 -20.33 -10.88 -4.76
C ARG A 245 -19.06 -11.18 -5.56
N GLY A 246 -18.32 -10.13 -5.93
CA GLY A 246 -17.10 -10.20 -6.73
C GLY A 246 -17.22 -9.56 -8.12
N VAL A 247 -18.43 -9.24 -8.55
CA VAL A 247 -18.69 -8.42 -9.75
C VAL A 247 -18.51 -6.94 -9.37
N ASP A 248 -17.64 -6.25 -10.11
CA ASP A 248 -17.24 -4.85 -9.92
C ASP A 248 -18.09 -3.92 -10.82
N SER A 249 -18.40 -4.39 -12.04
CA SER A 249 -19.36 -3.73 -12.92
C SER A 249 -20.00 -4.67 -13.92
N VAL A 250 -21.19 -4.33 -14.41
CA VAL A 250 -21.88 -5.02 -15.51
C VAL A 250 -22.28 -3.98 -16.54
N ALA A 251 -22.01 -4.25 -17.81
CA ALA A 251 -22.39 -3.38 -18.93
C ALA A 251 -23.04 -4.19 -20.05
N VAL A 252 -23.93 -3.54 -20.80
CA VAL A 252 -24.54 -4.09 -22.02
C VAL A 252 -23.60 -3.80 -23.19
N VAL A 253 -23.38 -4.78 -24.05
CA VAL A 253 -22.47 -4.67 -25.20
C VAL A 253 -23.23 -4.99 -26.48
N SER A 254 -22.96 -4.23 -27.55
CA SER A 254 -23.44 -4.57 -28.90
C SER A 254 -22.46 -5.53 -29.57
N GLY A 255 -22.89 -6.74 -29.95
CA GLY A 255 -22.05 -7.71 -30.66
C GLY A 255 -22.48 -9.16 -30.43
N GLY A 256 -21.53 -10.10 -30.55
CA GLY A 256 -21.77 -11.53 -30.37
C GLY A 256 -22.19 -11.93 -28.94
N TYR A 257 -21.88 -11.09 -27.95
CA TYR A 257 -22.29 -11.20 -26.55
C TYR A 257 -23.20 -10.03 -26.19
N ASN A 258 -24.10 -10.23 -25.22
CA ASN A 258 -25.07 -9.22 -24.83
C ASN A 258 -24.65 -8.43 -23.57
N LEU A 259 -23.86 -9.06 -22.70
CA LEU A 259 -23.43 -8.50 -21.43
C LEU A 259 -21.94 -8.75 -21.21
N ILE A 260 -21.28 -7.81 -20.55
CA ILE A 260 -19.94 -7.98 -19.99
C ILE A 260 -19.98 -7.69 -18.50
N ALA A 261 -19.50 -8.63 -17.70
CA ALA A 261 -19.31 -8.45 -16.27
C ALA A 261 -17.82 -8.33 -15.98
N LYS A 262 -17.41 -7.18 -15.45
CA LYS A 262 -16.07 -6.99 -14.89
C LYS A 262 -16.05 -7.64 -13.52
N VAL A 263 -15.28 -8.70 -13.41
CA VAL A 263 -15.12 -9.48 -12.19
C VAL A 263 -13.76 -9.16 -11.57
N ARG A 264 -13.78 -8.79 -10.30
CA ARG A 264 -12.56 -8.56 -9.52
C ARG A 264 -12.44 -9.66 -8.47
N THR A 265 -11.86 -10.79 -8.87
CA THR A 265 -11.63 -11.94 -7.99
C THR A 265 -10.17 -12.05 -7.59
N ARG A 266 -9.93 -12.27 -6.30
CA ARG A 266 -8.59 -12.33 -5.71
C ARG A 266 -7.94 -13.73 -5.82
N THR A 267 -8.64 -14.74 -6.36
CA THR A 267 -8.10 -16.08 -6.69
C THR A 267 -8.74 -16.61 -7.97
N LEU A 268 -7.93 -17.19 -8.87
CA LEU A 268 -8.41 -17.72 -10.14
C LEU A 268 -9.40 -18.86 -9.88
N LEU A 269 -8.99 -19.96 -9.23
CA LEU A 269 -9.82 -21.16 -9.07
C LEU A 269 -11.10 -20.98 -8.23
N LYS A 270 -10.99 -20.48 -6.99
CA LYS A 270 -12.16 -20.38 -6.09
C LYS A 270 -13.11 -19.23 -6.44
N GLY A 271 -12.57 -18.13 -6.97
CA GLY A 271 -13.37 -17.00 -7.49
C GLY A 271 -14.10 -17.38 -8.77
N TYR A 272 -13.41 -18.04 -9.70
CA TYR A 272 -13.96 -18.61 -10.92
C TYR A 272 -15.10 -19.57 -10.60
N GLU A 273 -14.88 -20.62 -9.81
CA GLU A 273 -15.93 -21.61 -9.50
C GLU A 273 -17.16 -20.99 -8.85
N ARG A 274 -16.96 -20.07 -7.90
CA ARG A 274 -18.08 -19.48 -7.15
C ARG A 274 -18.92 -18.53 -8.00
N ILE A 275 -18.27 -17.77 -8.88
CA ILE A 275 -18.95 -16.83 -9.77
C ILE A 275 -19.57 -17.57 -10.94
N ILE A 276 -18.87 -18.55 -11.51
CA ILE A 276 -19.40 -19.36 -12.60
C ILE A 276 -20.58 -20.18 -12.14
N ARG A 277 -20.53 -20.86 -11.00
CA ARG A 277 -21.72 -21.57 -10.47
C ARG A 277 -22.91 -20.66 -10.29
N LYS A 278 -22.69 -19.40 -9.92
CA LYS A 278 -23.77 -18.40 -9.80
C LYS A 278 -24.27 -17.92 -11.16
N ILE A 279 -23.40 -17.74 -12.14
CA ILE A 279 -23.76 -17.38 -13.51
C ILE A 279 -24.50 -18.54 -14.19
N GLU A 280 -24.04 -19.78 -14.03
CA GLU A 280 -24.70 -20.98 -14.54
C GLU A 280 -26.08 -21.21 -13.89
N ALA A 281 -26.26 -20.81 -12.64
CA ALA A 281 -27.54 -20.89 -11.94
C ALA A 281 -28.56 -19.86 -12.40
N ILE A 282 -28.16 -18.84 -13.17
CA ILE A 282 -29.08 -17.80 -13.67
C ILE A 282 -29.84 -18.34 -14.90
N PRO A 283 -31.18 -18.49 -14.82
CA PRO A 283 -31.97 -18.92 -15.96
C PRO A 283 -31.94 -17.84 -17.05
N GLY A 284 -31.63 -18.24 -18.28
CA GLY A 284 -31.58 -17.32 -19.42
C GLY A 284 -30.17 -16.98 -19.92
N ILE A 285 -29.11 -17.53 -19.31
CA ILE A 285 -27.75 -17.48 -19.86
C ILE A 285 -27.55 -18.68 -20.81
N LYS A 286 -27.13 -18.39 -22.06
CA LYS A 286 -26.89 -19.40 -23.09
C LYS A 286 -25.45 -19.88 -23.11
N GLU A 287 -24.52 -18.94 -23.03
CA GLU A 287 -23.08 -19.17 -23.10
C GLU A 287 -22.36 -18.06 -22.34
N PHE A 288 -21.25 -18.39 -21.70
CA PHE A 288 -20.36 -17.40 -21.12
C PHE A 288 -18.90 -17.72 -21.42
N ARG A 289 -18.07 -16.68 -21.53
CA ARG A 289 -16.62 -16.78 -21.68
C ARG A 289 -15.93 -16.02 -20.58
N TRP A 290 -15.03 -16.70 -19.87
CA TRP A 290 -14.16 -16.09 -18.86
C TRP A 290 -12.82 -15.72 -19.48
N ASN A 291 -12.51 -14.43 -19.55
CA ASN A 291 -11.22 -13.93 -19.98
C ASN A 291 -10.52 -13.27 -18.78
N SER A 292 -9.52 -13.94 -18.23
CA SER A 292 -8.65 -13.33 -17.20
C SER A 292 -7.66 -12.37 -17.85
N ILE A 293 -7.66 -11.12 -17.40
CA ILE A 293 -6.66 -10.12 -17.79
C ILE A 293 -5.76 -9.88 -16.60
N LEU A 294 -4.46 -10.19 -16.76
CA LEU A 294 -3.45 -9.76 -15.79
C LEU A 294 -3.44 -8.23 -15.78
N LYS A 295 -3.53 -7.64 -14.58
CA LYS A 295 -3.75 -6.20 -14.34
C LYS A 295 -2.78 -5.28 -15.09
N GLU A 296 -1.60 -5.76 -15.47
CA GLU A 296 -0.56 -5.00 -16.19
C GLU A 296 -0.92 -4.66 -17.66
N TRP A 297 -1.89 -5.34 -18.26
CA TRP A 297 -2.21 -5.20 -19.70
C TRP A 297 -3.51 -4.41 -19.98
N GLU A 298 -4.11 -3.76 -18.98
CA GLU A 298 -5.39 -3.03 -19.13
C GLU A 298 -5.20 -1.56 -19.59
N ASN A 299 -3.99 -1.00 -19.47
CA ASN A 299 -3.71 0.42 -19.76
C ASN A 299 -2.93 0.66 -21.07
N ILE A 300 -2.84 -0.35 -21.94
CA ILE A 300 -2.31 -0.21 -23.31
C ILE A 300 -3.50 -0.05 -24.26
#